data_AF-A0A0F9NF69-F1
#
_entry.id   AF-A0A0F9NF69-F1
#
_cell.length_a   1.000
_cell.length_b   1.000
_cell.length_c   1.000
_cell.angle_alpha   90.00
_cell.angle_beta   90.00
_cell.angle_gamma   90.00
#
_symmetry.space_group_name_H-M   'P 1'
#
loop_
_entity.id
_entity.type
_entity.pdbx_description
1 polymer ?
#
loop_
_entity_poly.entity_id
_entity_poly.type
_entity_poly.pdbx_seq_one_letter_code
_entity_poly.pdbx_strand_id
1 'polypeptide(L)' 'VWTSSGLTLPGEQTVMNLELIRLLFNGEGLTIGEAVMRAKQAVTNGDIRRTWILFGDPTLRLR' A
#
# COMPACT_ATOMS: atom_id res chain seq x y z
N VAL A 1 1.55 0.95 -10.73
CA VAL A 1 0.25 1.60 -10.45
C VAL A 1 -0.33 1.01 -9.16
N TRP A 2 -0.85 1.85 -8.27
CA TRP A 2 -1.43 1.44 -6.97
C TRP A 2 -2.85 2.02 -6.90
N THR A 3 -3.87 1.16 -6.89
CA THR A 3 -5.26 1.61 -7.10
C THR A 3 -6.28 0.66 -6.47
N SER A 4 -7.49 1.17 -6.20
CA SER A 4 -8.63 0.39 -5.70
C SER A 4 -9.49 -0.14 -6.86
N SER A 5 -9.93 -1.39 -6.77
CA SER A 5 -11.01 -1.94 -7.61
C SER A 5 -12.41 -1.83 -6.99
N GLY A 6 -12.52 -1.38 -5.73
CA GLY A 6 -13.77 -1.34 -4.99
C GLY A 6 -14.20 0.07 -4.56
N LEU A 7 -15.50 0.24 -4.34
CA LEU A 7 -16.09 1.45 -3.79
C LEU A 7 -16.01 1.40 -2.25
N THR A 8 -15.12 2.20 -1.66
CA THR A 8 -14.95 2.32 -0.21
C THR A 8 -14.79 3.78 0.19
N LEU A 9 -14.97 4.10 1.47
CA LEU A 9 -14.79 5.46 1.97
C LEU A 9 -13.30 5.85 1.99
N PRO A 10 -12.97 7.13 1.73
CA PRO A 10 -11.57 7.56 1.55
C PRO A 10 -10.74 7.58 2.83
N GLY A 11 -11.35 7.66 4.02
CA GLY A 11 -10.62 7.90 5.29
C GLY A 11 -9.49 6.90 5.55
N GLU A 12 -9.81 5.61 5.63
CA GLU A 12 -8.79 4.57 5.84
C GLU A 12 -7.89 4.37 4.60
N GLN A 13 -8.36 4.68 3.38
CA GLN A 13 -7.51 4.64 2.19
C GLN A 13 -6.35 5.63 2.30
N THR A 14 -6.62 6.84 2.80
CA THR A 14 -5.59 7.86 3.03
C THR A 14 -4.52 7.38 4.01
N VAL A 15 -4.93 6.74 5.11
CA VAL A 15 -4.00 6.18 6.11
C VAL A 15 -3.06 5.15 5.46
N MET A 16 -3.62 4.19 4.72
CA MET A 16 -2.82 3.18 4.02
C MET A 16 -1.86 3.79 3.00
N ASN A 17 -2.30 4.80 2.24
CA ASN A 17 -1.48 5.45 1.23
C ASN A 17 -0.31 6.24 1.86
N LEU A 18 -0.55 6.96 2.95
CA LEU A 18 0.50 7.66 3.69
C LEU A 18 1.52 6.67 4.27
N GLU A 19 1.06 5.55 4.82
CA GLU A 19 1.95 4.50 5.33
C GLU A 19 2.79 3.87 4.22
N LEU A 20 2.21 3.63 3.04
CA LEU A 20 2.97 3.13 1.89
C LEU A 20 4.09 4.11 1.50
N ILE A 21 3.79 5.40 1.38
CA ILE A 21 4.81 6.41 1.06
C ILE A 21 5.89 6.44 2.14
N ARG A 22 5.52 6.39 3.43
CA ARG A 22 6.48 6.33 4.53
C ARG A 22 7.41 5.13 4.39
N LEU A 23 6.88 3.93 4.15
CA LEU A 23 7.66 2.69 4.03
C LEU A 23 8.57 2.66 2.80
N LEU A 24 8.15 3.26 1.69
CA LEU A 24 8.95 3.32 0.47
C LEU A 24 10.20 4.20 0.62
N PHE A 25 10.16 5.20 1.51
CA PHE A 25 11.24 6.20 1.66
C PHE A 25 11.83 6.24 3.08
N ASN A 26 11.57 5.25 3.94
CA ASN A 26 12.12 5.21 5.30
C ASN A 26 13.58 4.70 5.39
N GLY A 27 14.20 4.34 4.27
CA GLY A 27 15.58 3.83 4.23
C GLY A 27 15.75 2.34 4.55
N GLU A 28 14.68 1.58 4.83
CA GLU A 28 14.75 0.12 5.02
C GLU A 28 15.07 -0.63 3.71
N GLY A 29 14.94 0.04 2.56
CA GLY A 29 15.25 -0.52 1.25
C GLY A 29 14.28 -1.64 0.83
N LEU A 30 13.06 -1.64 1.34
CA LEU A 30 12.03 -2.65 1.03
C LEU A 30 11.75 -2.75 -0.46
N THR A 31 11.37 -3.94 -0.91
CA THR A 31 10.67 -4.08 -2.19
C THR A 31 9.31 -3.39 -2.12
N ILE A 32 8.78 -2.96 -3.27
CA ILE A 32 7.45 -2.33 -3.34
C ILE A 32 6.38 -3.30 -2.82
N GLY A 33 6.50 -4.60 -3.12
CA GLY A 33 5.57 -5.62 -2.62
C GLY A 33 5.56 -5.72 -1.09
N GLU A 34 6.73 -5.73 -0.45
CA GLU A 34 6.84 -5.71 1.02
C GLU A 34 6.22 -4.46 1.63
N ALA A 35 6.50 -3.28 1.06
CA ALA A 35 5.93 -2.02 1.52
C ALA A 35 4.40 -2.01 1.39
N VAL A 36 3.84 -2.49 0.27
CA VAL A 36 2.39 -2.62 0.06
C VAL A 36 1.75 -3.57 1.06
N MET A 37 2.37 -4.74 1.32
CA MET A 37 1.84 -5.70 2.29
C MET A 37 1.76 -5.10 3.69
N ARG A 38 2.80 -4.37 4.13
CA ARG A 38 2.83 -3.70 5.43
C ARG A 38 1.84 -2.52 5.49
N ALA A 39 1.77 -1.68 4.46
CA ALA A 39 0.83 -0.55 4.41
C ALA A 39 -0.63 -1.01 4.54
N LYS A 40 -0.98 -2.13 3.90
CA LYS A 40 -2.31 -2.77 4.02
C LYS A 40 -2.67 -3.22 5.44
N GLN A 41 -1.68 -3.41 6.32
CA GLN A 41 -1.91 -3.75 7.73
C GLN A 41 -2.22 -2.52 8.60
N ALA A 42 -1.95 -1.30 8.11
CA ALA A 42 -2.24 -0.06 8.85
C ALA A 42 -3.74 0.31 8.90
N VAL A 43 -4.59 -0.45 8.19
CA VAL A 43 -6.04 -0.26 8.15
C VAL A 43 -6.76 -1.48 8.70
N THR A 44 -7.92 -1.27 9.33
CA THR A 44 -8.74 -2.34 9.91
C THR A 44 -9.85 -2.81 8.97
N ASN A 45 -10.29 -1.96 8.04
CA ASN A 45 -11.34 -2.28 7.09
C ASN A 45 -10.86 -3.34 6.07
N GLY A 46 -11.51 -4.50 6.11
CA GLY A 46 -11.17 -5.63 5.25
C GLY A 46 -11.44 -5.39 3.76
N ASP A 47 -12.40 -4.54 3.41
CA ASP A 47 -12.72 -4.26 2.00
C ASP A 47 -11.61 -3.41 1.38
N ILE A 48 -11.17 -2.36 2.07
CA ILE A 48 -10.02 -1.54 1.64
C ILE A 48 -8.77 -2.40 1.46
N ARG A 49 -8.49 -3.28 2.42
CA ARG A 49 -7.32 -4.17 2.36
C ARG A 49 -7.33 -5.10 1.13
N ARG A 50 -8.51 -5.61 0.76
CA ARG A 50 -8.66 -6.58 -0.34
C ARG A 50 -8.73 -5.93 -1.72
N THR A 51 -9.33 -4.75 -1.83
CA THR A 51 -9.61 -4.11 -3.13
C THR A 51 -8.45 -3.28 -3.68
N TRP A 52 -7.49 -2.89 -2.84
CA TRP A 52 -6.31 -2.16 -3.32
C TRP A 52 -5.27 -3.09 -3.94
N ILE A 53 -4.81 -2.79 -5.14
CA ILE A 53 -3.99 -3.68 -5.97
C ILE A 53 -2.74 -2.92 -6.44
N LEU A 54 -1.59 -3.58 -6.30
CA LEU A 54 -0.35 -3.17 -6.93
C LEU A 54 -0.28 -3.80 -8.33
N PHE A 55 -0.23 -2.96 -9.35
CA PHE A 55 0.10 -3.35 -10.72
C PHE A 55 1.56 -2.97 -11.03
N GLY A 56 2.38 -3.96 -11.34
CA GLY A 56 3.81 -3.81 -11.63
C GLY A 56 4.63 -4.95 -11.03
N ASP A 57 5.94 -4.78 -11.03
CA ASP A 57 6.87 -5.72 -10.42
C ASP A 57 6.94 -5.53 -8.89
N PRO A 58 6.47 -6.50 -8.07
CA PRO A 58 6.53 -6.40 -6.62
C PRO A 58 7.96 -6.50 -6.07
N THR A 59 8.93 -6.99 -6.84
CA THR A 59 10.32 -7.18 -6.41
C THR A 59 11.19 -5.94 -6.59
N LEU A 60 10.67 -4.91 -7.28
CA LEU A 60 11.35 -3.63 -7.48
C LEU A 60 11.68 -2.98 -6.12
N ARG A 61 12.90 -2.44 -5.99
CA ARG A 61 13.31 -1.60 -4.86
C ARG A 61 13.51 -0.17 -5.36
N LEU A 62 12.99 0.81 -4.62
CA LEU A 62 13.24 2.21 -4.91
C LEU A 62 14.61 2.61 -4.34
N ARG A 63 15.33 3.47 -5.09
CA ARG A 63 16.62 4.03 -4.71
C ARG A 63 16.46 5.50 -4.35
#